data_AF-C1EBQ2-F1
#
_entry.id   AF-C1EBQ2-F1
#
_cell.length_a   1.000
_cell.length_b   1.000
_cell.length_c   1.000
_cell.angle_alpha   90.00
_cell.angle_beta   90.00
_cell.angle_gamma   90.00
#
_symmetry.space_group_name_H-M   'P 1'
#
loop_
_entity.id
_entity.type
_entity.pdbx_description
1 polymer ?
#
loop_
_entity_poly.entity_id
_entity_poly.type
_entity_poly.pdbx_seq_one_letter_code
_entity_poly.pdbx_strand_id
1 'polypeptide(L)'
;MRGASEKEKKWVAMREKEKGNELFKAKEFRSAIEAYTLSLKLDPDSPAVHSNRAAALMKQGRWHDAIADCTCALDLDPKFFKALMRRGAAYLETGEAGSEQRALDDLTAAAAIDPANKEVRRLHERARRAVVDNTTNAAGAAEEAKSRGNDLFKAKRYADAVVAYTEALATDPTMTKAILLANRAATRLKVGKHADAEMDASSAIECDGTYVKGYHRRAQARTNLGLFEPALEDFERVVRATPDSKTLQAEVNACMQK
;
A
#
# COMPACT_ATOMS: atom_id res chain seq x y z
N MET A 1 -43.65 14.66 -26.69
CA MET A 1 -43.70 13.57 -25.69
C MET A 1 -43.51 14.19 -24.31
N ARG A 2 -44.52 14.19 -23.44
CA ARG A 2 -44.37 14.69 -22.06
C ARG A 2 -43.54 13.65 -21.31
N GLY A 3 -42.38 14.02 -20.78
CA GLY A 3 -41.58 13.14 -19.94
C GLY A 3 -42.39 12.70 -18.72
N ALA A 4 -42.22 11.44 -18.29
CA ALA A 4 -42.83 10.95 -17.06
C ALA A 4 -42.47 11.87 -15.89
N SER A 5 -43.44 12.17 -15.03
CA SER A 5 -43.22 12.97 -13.83
C SER A 5 -42.24 12.27 -12.89
N GLU A 6 -41.52 13.05 -12.06
CA GLU A 6 -40.58 12.49 -11.09
C GLU A 6 -41.21 11.46 -10.15
N LYS A 7 -42.50 11.64 -9.82
CA LYS A 7 -43.26 10.67 -9.03
C LYS A 7 -43.46 9.35 -9.77
N GLU A 8 -43.78 9.40 -11.06
CA GLU A 8 -43.93 8.22 -11.91
C GLU A 8 -42.59 7.51 -12.09
N LYS A 9 -41.49 8.24 -12.32
CA LYS A 9 -40.14 7.65 -12.41
C LYS A 9 -39.76 6.91 -11.13
N LYS A 10 -39.96 7.52 -9.96
CA LYS A 10 -39.68 6.89 -8.66
C LYS A 10 -40.56 5.67 -8.40
N TRP A 11 -41.82 5.71 -8.80
CA TRP A 11 -42.72 4.56 -8.68
C TRP A 11 -42.26 3.39 -9.57
N VAL A 12 -41.89 3.66 -10.82
CA VAL A 12 -41.35 2.63 -11.73
C VAL A 12 -40.01 2.11 -11.20
N ALA A 13 -39.11 2.97 -10.73
CA ALA A 13 -37.84 2.57 -10.13
C ALA A 13 -38.06 1.59 -8.95
N MET A 14 -39.02 1.90 -8.08
CA MET A 14 -39.36 1.02 -6.96
C MET A 14 -39.84 -0.36 -7.43
N ARG A 15 -40.67 -0.43 -8.48
CA ARG A 15 -41.11 -1.73 -9.04
C ARG A 15 -39.96 -2.52 -9.63
N GLU A 16 -39.06 -1.87 -10.35
CA GLU A 16 -37.88 -2.53 -10.93
C GLU A 16 -36.90 -3.02 -9.85
N LYS A 17 -36.75 -2.27 -8.76
CA LYS A 17 -36.03 -2.74 -7.56
C LYS A 17 -36.67 -4.00 -6.97
N GLU A 18 -37.99 -4.02 -6.77
CA GLU A 18 -38.66 -5.21 -6.20
C GLU A 18 -38.58 -6.42 -7.14
N LYS A 19 -38.74 -6.21 -8.45
CA LYS A 19 -38.48 -7.25 -9.46
C LYS A 19 -37.05 -7.78 -9.37
N GLY A 20 -36.06 -6.90 -9.22
CA GLY A 20 -34.67 -7.28 -8.98
C GLY A 20 -34.50 -8.12 -7.71
N ASN A 21 -35.21 -7.79 -6.63
CA ASN A 21 -35.20 -8.55 -5.37
C ASN A 21 -35.78 -9.98 -5.56
N GLU A 22 -36.87 -10.11 -6.31
CA GLU A 22 -37.49 -11.41 -6.62
C GLU A 22 -36.58 -12.28 -7.48
N LEU A 23 -36.00 -11.71 -8.55
CA LEU A 23 -35.05 -12.40 -9.42
C LEU A 23 -33.79 -12.83 -8.65
N PHE A 24 -33.31 -12.00 -7.74
CA PHE A 24 -32.18 -12.35 -6.87
C PHE A 24 -32.51 -13.55 -5.97
N LYS A 25 -33.72 -13.59 -5.37
CA LYS A 25 -34.19 -14.75 -4.58
C LYS A 25 -34.32 -16.01 -5.44
N ALA A 26 -34.76 -15.86 -6.68
CA ALA A 26 -34.82 -16.93 -7.68
C ALA A 26 -33.45 -17.37 -8.21
N LYS A 27 -32.35 -16.74 -7.76
CA LYS A 27 -30.97 -16.95 -8.23
C LYS A 27 -30.75 -16.59 -9.71
N GLU A 28 -31.67 -15.84 -10.32
CA GLU A 28 -31.53 -15.28 -11.66
C GLU A 28 -30.71 -13.98 -11.61
N PHE A 29 -29.42 -14.11 -11.29
CA PHE A 29 -28.58 -12.94 -11.00
C PHE A 29 -28.44 -11.99 -12.19
N ARG A 30 -28.46 -12.49 -13.43
CA ARG A 30 -28.35 -11.65 -14.63
C ARG A 30 -29.58 -10.77 -14.80
N SER A 31 -30.76 -11.39 -14.76
CA SER A 31 -32.05 -10.69 -14.80
C SER A 31 -32.18 -9.70 -13.64
N ALA A 32 -31.71 -10.06 -12.44
CA ALA A 32 -31.70 -9.17 -11.28
C ALA A 32 -30.85 -7.91 -11.52
N ILE A 33 -29.64 -8.06 -12.09
CA ILE A 33 -28.77 -6.94 -12.43
C ILE A 33 -29.44 -6.01 -13.44
N GLU A 34 -30.12 -6.55 -14.45
CA GLU A 34 -30.85 -5.77 -15.45
C GLU A 34 -31.98 -4.95 -14.81
N ALA A 35 -32.77 -5.57 -13.92
CA ALA A 35 -33.85 -4.89 -13.20
C ALA A 35 -33.31 -3.79 -12.26
N TYR A 36 -32.26 -4.06 -11.48
CA TYR A 36 -31.63 -3.02 -10.65
C TYR A 36 -31.00 -1.89 -11.49
N THR A 37 -30.45 -2.21 -12.65
CA THR A 37 -29.89 -1.20 -13.55
C THR A 37 -30.98 -0.27 -14.10
N LEU A 38 -32.14 -0.83 -14.46
CA LEU A 38 -33.29 -0.02 -14.85
C LEU A 38 -33.81 0.83 -13.69
N SER A 39 -33.85 0.29 -12.47
CA SER A 39 -34.18 1.05 -11.26
C SER A 39 -33.22 2.25 -11.08
N LEU A 40 -31.90 2.03 -11.17
CA LEU A 40 -30.89 3.09 -10.99
C LEU A 40 -30.89 4.12 -12.13
N LYS A 41 -31.31 3.73 -13.33
CA LYS A 41 -31.49 4.67 -14.45
C LYS A 41 -32.63 5.68 -14.17
N LEU A 42 -33.63 5.25 -13.40
CA LEU A 42 -34.80 6.05 -13.06
C LEU A 42 -34.64 6.80 -11.74
N ASP A 43 -33.88 6.23 -10.80
CA ASP A 43 -33.58 6.79 -9.47
C ASP A 43 -32.13 6.42 -9.06
N PRO A 44 -31.13 7.25 -9.43
CA PRO A 44 -29.71 6.93 -9.23
C PRO A 44 -29.26 7.03 -7.77
N ASP A 45 -29.99 7.77 -6.94
CA ASP A 45 -29.57 8.15 -5.58
C ASP A 45 -30.06 7.13 -4.53
N SER A 46 -30.04 5.84 -4.88
CA SER A 46 -30.50 4.76 -4.00
C SER A 46 -29.36 3.86 -3.54
N PRO A 47 -28.79 4.09 -2.32
CA PRO A 47 -27.73 3.23 -1.76
C PRO A 47 -28.13 1.75 -1.72
N ALA A 48 -29.41 1.50 -1.40
CA ALA A 48 -29.96 0.15 -1.30
C ALA A 48 -29.95 -0.58 -2.64
N VAL A 49 -30.30 0.09 -3.74
CA VAL A 49 -30.34 -0.52 -5.08
C VAL A 49 -28.91 -0.79 -5.57
N HIS A 50 -28.00 0.16 -5.42
CA HIS A 50 -26.57 -0.03 -5.69
C HIS A 50 -26.02 -1.25 -4.95
N SER A 51 -26.23 -1.33 -3.63
CA SER A 51 -25.75 -2.46 -2.83
C SER A 51 -26.45 -3.79 -3.17
N ASN A 52 -27.71 -3.78 -3.59
CA ASN A 52 -28.41 -4.99 -4.05
C ASN A 52 -27.89 -5.47 -5.41
N ARG A 53 -27.59 -4.55 -6.34
CA ARG A 53 -26.94 -4.88 -7.62
C ARG A 53 -25.53 -5.41 -7.40
N ALA A 54 -24.77 -4.81 -6.48
CA ALA A 54 -23.47 -5.35 -6.05
C ALA A 54 -23.58 -6.80 -5.54
N ALA A 55 -24.60 -7.11 -4.74
CA ALA A 55 -24.81 -8.48 -4.27
C ALA A 55 -25.06 -9.47 -5.43
N ALA A 56 -25.80 -9.07 -6.46
CA ALA A 56 -26.03 -9.89 -7.65
C ALA A 56 -24.75 -10.06 -8.50
N LEU A 57 -23.95 -9.00 -8.63
CA LEU A 57 -22.65 -9.02 -9.32
C LEU A 57 -21.65 -9.94 -8.62
N MET A 58 -21.58 -9.90 -7.28
CA MET A 58 -20.78 -10.84 -6.49
C MET A 58 -21.16 -12.30 -6.74
N LYS A 59 -22.47 -12.59 -6.90
CA LYS A 59 -22.93 -13.95 -7.22
C LYS A 59 -22.53 -14.42 -8.62
N GLN A 60 -22.13 -13.51 -9.51
CA GLN A 60 -21.54 -13.82 -10.81
C GLN A 60 -20.00 -13.76 -10.84
N GLY A 61 -19.35 -13.49 -9.70
CA GLY A 61 -17.90 -13.29 -9.65
C GLY A 61 -17.43 -11.96 -10.28
N ARG A 62 -18.35 -11.01 -10.54
CA ARG A 62 -18.04 -9.69 -11.09
C ARG A 62 -17.61 -8.73 -9.98
N TRP A 63 -16.44 -8.99 -9.40
CA TRP A 63 -15.98 -8.32 -8.17
C TRP A 63 -15.74 -6.83 -8.35
N HIS A 64 -15.11 -6.39 -9.45
CA HIS A 64 -14.85 -4.97 -9.71
C HIS A 64 -16.14 -4.17 -9.90
N ASP A 65 -17.11 -4.70 -10.63
CA ASP A 65 -18.41 -4.06 -10.79
C ASP A 65 -19.15 -3.96 -9.44
N ALA A 66 -19.05 -4.99 -8.60
CA ALA A 66 -19.62 -4.96 -7.26
C ALA A 66 -18.95 -3.92 -6.34
N ILE A 67 -17.63 -3.73 -6.47
CA ILE A 67 -16.87 -2.70 -5.74
C ILE A 67 -17.32 -1.30 -6.18
N ALA A 68 -17.49 -1.09 -7.50
CA ALA A 68 -17.99 0.17 -8.04
C ALA A 68 -19.39 0.50 -7.49
N ASP A 69 -20.32 -0.45 -7.53
CA ASP A 69 -21.67 -0.27 -6.98
C ASP A 69 -21.65 -0.02 -5.47
N CYS A 70 -20.84 -0.76 -4.72
CA CYS A 70 -20.72 -0.49 -3.28
C CYS A 70 -20.11 0.88 -3.00
N THR A 71 -19.21 1.37 -3.85
CA THR A 71 -18.62 2.71 -3.73
C THR A 71 -19.68 3.77 -3.98
N CYS A 72 -20.48 3.67 -5.03
CA CYS A 72 -21.62 4.56 -5.25
C CYS A 72 -22.61 4.55 -4.06
N ALA A 73 -22.87 3.38 -3.46
CA ALA A 73 -23.71 3.29 -2.28
C ALA A 73 -23.11 4.02 -1.06
N LEU A 74 -21.78 3.98 -0.88
CA LEU A 74 -21.06 4.61 0.22
C LEU A 74 -20.81 6.10 0.00
N ASP A 75 -20.74 6.55 -1.25
CA ASP A 75 -20.72 7.98 -1.58
C ASP A 75 -22.06 8.65 -1.19
N LEU A 76 -23.17 7.90 -1.31
CA LEU A 76 -24.51 8.35 -0.91
C LEU A 76 -24.77 8.19 0.60
N ASP A 77 -24.33 7.08 1.20
CA ASP A 77 -24.39 6.83 2.65
C ASP A 77 -23.10 6.15 3.14
N PRO A 78 -22.13 6.92 3.68
CA PRO A 78 -20.84 6.40 4.12
C PRO A 78 -20.91 5.35 5.22
N LYS A 79 -22.02 5.26 5.96
CA LYS A 79 -22.23 4.28 7.03
C LYS A 79 -23.15 3.15 6.58
N PHE A 80 -23.36 2.97 5.27
CA PHE A 80 -24.24 1.94 4.78
C PHE A 80 -23.64 0.54 4.99
N PHE A 81 -24.04 -0.08 6.10
CA PHE A 81 -23.49 -1.35 6.61
C PHE A 81 -23.37 -2.44 5.53
N LYS A 82 -24.41 -2.65 4.73
CA LYS A 82 -24.41 -3.68 3.69
C LYS A 82 -23.38 -3.41 2.59
N ALA A 83 -23.16 -2.15 2.22
CA ALA A 83 -22.16 -1.79 1.22
C ALA A 83 -20.73 -1.92 1.76
N LEU A 84 -20.46 -1.49 3.00
CA LEU A 84 -19.15 -1.72 3.64
C LEU A 84 -18.81 -3.22 3.69
N MET A 85 -19.72 -4.04 4.20
CA MET A 85 -19.52 -5.48 4.29
C MET A 85 -19.31 -6.13 2.91
N ARG A 86 -20.10 -5.75 1.90
CA ARG A 86 -20.02 -6.31 0.54
C ARG A 86 -18.76 -5.86 -0.20
N ARG A 87 -18.36 -4.59 -0.07
CA ARG A 87 -17.14 -4.06 -0.70
C ARG A 87 -15.90 -4.70 -0.09
N GLY A 88 -15.84 -4.80 1.24
CA GLY A 88 -14.78 -5.53 1.93
C GLY A 88 -14.69 -7.00 1.51
N ALA A 89 -15.84 -7.69 1.41
CA ALA A 89 -15.87 -9.06 0.89
C ALA A 89 -15.39 -9.15 -0.57
N ALA A 90 -15.81 -8.23 -1.43
CA ALA A 90 -15.41 -8.21 -2.84
C ALA A 90 -13.90 -7.96 -2.99
N TYR A 91 -13.31 -7.05 -2.20
CA TYR A 91 -11.86 -6.82 -2.19
C TYR A 91 -11.07 -8.10 -1.89
N LEU A 92 -11.53 -8.93 -0.93
CA LEU A 92 -10.89 -10.21 -0.60
C LEU A 92 -10.92 -11.25 -1.72
N GLU A 93 -11.79 -11.08 -2.72
CA GLU A 93 -11.92 -11.99 -3.86
C GLU A 93 -11.17 -11.49 -5.11
N THR A 94 -10.74 -10.22 -5.14
CA THR A 94 -10.00 -9.66 -6.30
C THR A 94 -8.60 -10.23 -6.45
N GLY A 95 -7.91 -10.53 -5.34
CA GLY A 95 -6.49 -10.92 -5.34
C GLY A 95 -5.54 -9.80 -5.80
N GLU A 96 -6.01 -8.56 -5.91
CA GLU A 96 -5.18 -7.41 -6.26
C GLU A 96 -4.35 -6.93 -5.07
N ALA A 97 -3.10 -6.57 -5.33
CA ALA A 97 -2.21 -6.06 -4.30
C ALA A 97 -2.80 -4.82 -3.60
N GLY A 98 -2.92 -4.89 -2.27
CA GLY A 98 -3.45 -3.80 -1.46
C GLY A 98 -4.97 -3.83 -1.27
N SER A 99 -5.68 -4.74 -1.95
CA SER A 99 -7.11 -4.98 -1.68
C SER A 99 -7.35 -5.55 -0.29
N GLU A 100 -6.39 -6.27 0.30
CA GLU A 100 -6.49 -6.80 1.66
C GLU A 100 -6.63 -5.69 2.70
N GLN A 101 -5.87 -4.59 2.52
CA GLN A 101 -5.94 -3.44 3.41
C GLN A 101 -7.28 -2.71 3.24
N ARG A 102 -7.73 -2.47 1.99
CA ARG A 102 -9.04 -1.86 1.73
C ARG A 102 -10.18 -2.70 2.29
N ALA A 103 -10.06 -4.03 2.19
CA ALA A 103 -11.01 -4.96 2.81
C ALA A 103 -11.03 -4.81 4.32
N LEU A 104 -9.86 -4.77 4.96
CA LEU A 104 -9.74 -4.61 6.40
C LEU A 104 -10.36 -3.29 6.87
N ASP A 105 -10.15 -2.19 6.14
CA ASP A 105 -10.70 -0.87 6.47
C ASP A 105 -12.24 -0.88 6.42
N ASP A 106 -12.83 -1.36 5.32
CA ASP A 106 -14.28 -1.45 5.15
C ASP A 106 -14.93 -2.38 6.19
N LEU A 107 -14.29 -3.53 6.47
CA LEU A 107 -14.80 -4.49 7.45
C LEU A 107 -14.65 -4.00 8.88
N THR A 108 -13.63 -3.18 9.16
CA THR A 108 -13.48 -2.50 10.45
C THR A 108 -14.59 -1.47 10.65
N ALA A 109 -14.91 -0.69 9.62
CA ALA A 109 -16.04 0.24 9.65
C ALA A 109 -17.39 -0.49 9.81
N ALA A 110 -17.59 -1.62 9.12
CA ALA A 110 -18.79 -2.45 9.29
C ALA A 110 -18.88 -3.04 10.71
N ALA A 111 -17.77 -3.52 11.27
CA ALA A 111 -17.71 -4.07 12.63
C ALA A 111 -18.00 -3.01 13.70
N ALA A 112 -17.65 -1.75 13.46
CA ALA A 112 -17.99 -0.65 14.35
C ALA A 112 -19.50 -0.35 14.38
N ILE A 113 -20.23 -0.65 13.30
CA ILE A 113 -21.69 -0.45 13.21
C ILE A 113 -22.45 -1.62 13.84
N ASP A 114 -22.06 -2.87 13.53
CA ASP A 114 -22.66 -4.09 14.09
C ASP A 114 -21.57 -5.10 14.52
N PRO A 115 -21.04 -4.97 15.74
CA PRO A 115 -19.99 -5.86 16.27
C PRO A 115 -20.46 -7.31 16.51
N ALA A 116 -21.78 -7.52 16.60
CA ALA A 116 -22.38 -8.82 16.83
C ALA A 116 -22.55 -9.63 15.54
N ASN A 117 -22.36 -9.01 14.38
CA ASN A 117 -22.49 -9.66 13.08
C ASN A 117 -21.41 -10.73 12.87
N LYS A 118 -21.83 -12.01 12.88
CA LYS A 118 -20.92 -13.16 12.71
C LYS A 118 -20.20 -13.15 11.37
N GLU A 119 -20.86 -12.68 10.31
CA GLU A 119 -20.27 -12.67 8.96
C GLU A 119 -19.21 -11.58 8.83
N VAL A 120 -19.49 -10.37 9.34
CA VAL A 120 -18.48 -9.29 9.39
C VAL A 120 -17.28 -9.74 10.21
N ARG A 121 -17.48 -10.37 11.37
CA ARG A 121 -16.37 -10.88 12.20
C ARG A 121 -15.51 -11.90 11.44
N ARG A 122 -16.14 -12.83 10.72
CA ARG A 122 -15.45 -13.84 9.91
C ARG A 122 -14.62 -13.20 8.78
N LEU A 123 -15.23 -12.26 8.06
CA LEU A 123 -14.57 -11.56 6.96
C LEU A 123 -13.44 -10.64 7.47
N HIS A 124 -13.67 -9.94 8.59
CA HIS A 124 -12.69 -9.06 9.23
C HIS A 124 -11.45 -9.83 9.65
N GLU A 125 -11.62 -10.98 10.30
CA GLU A 125 -10.48 -11.83 10.66
C GLU A 125 -9.75 -12.36 9.42
N ARG A 126 -10.47 -12.74 8.36
CA ARG A 126 -9.86 -13.14 7.07
C ARG A 126 -9.04 -11.99 6.47
N ALA A 127 -9.56 -10.77 6.46
CA ALA A 127 -8.84 -9.60 5.94
C ALA A 127 -7.61 -9.27 6.79
N ARG A 128 -7.75 -9.29 8.12
CA ARG A 128 -6.65 -9.07 9.05
C ARG A 128 -5.53 -10.08 8.84
N ARG A 129 -5.88 -11.36 8.73
CA ARG A 129 -4.91 -12.43 8.45
C ARG A 129 -4.24 -12.22 7.09
N ALA A 130 -5.00 -11.87 6.05
CA ALA A 130 -4.42 -11.63 4.73
C ALA A 130 -3.42 -10.46 4.72
N VAL A 131 -3.71 -9.37 5.44
CA VAL A 131 -2.77 -8.24 5.62
C VAL A 131 -1.51 -8.68 6.36
N VAL A 132 -1.65 -9.47 7.44
CA VAL A 132 -0.50 -9.99 8.20
C VAL A 132 0.34 -10.93 7.33
N ASP A 133 -0.28 -11.90 6.67
CA ASP A 133 0.40 -12.88 5.82
C ASP A 133 1.13 -12.18 4.65
N ASN A 134 0.54 -11.13 4.06
CA ASN A 134 1.22 -10.35 3.02
C ASN A 134 2.42 -9.56 3.58
N THR A 135 2.26 -8.94 4.75
CA THR A 135 3.32 -8.18 5.41
C THR A 135 4.49 -9.09 5.82
N THR A 136 4.21 -10.28 6.35
CA THR A 136 5.25 -11.25 6.74
C THR A 136 5.98 -11.82 5.53
N ASN A 137 5.26 -12.16 4.46
CA ASN A 137 5.87 -12.61 3.22
C ASN A 137 6.77 -11.53 2.59
N ALA A 138 6.30 -10.29 2.56
CA ALA A 138 7.07 -9.15 2.07
C ALA A 138 8.35 -8.91 2.90
N ALA A 139 8.25 -9.00 4.23
CA ALA A 139 9.41 -8.91 5.12
C ALA A 139 10.40 -10.06 4.91
N GLY A 140 9.92 -11.30 4.73
CA GLY A 140 10.77 -12.44 4.41
C GLY A 140 11.53 -12.28 3.10
N ALA A 141 10.84 -11.86 2.03
CA ALA A 141 11.45 -11.58 0.74
C ALA A 141 12.49 -10.44 0.82
N ALA A 142 12.19 -9.37 1.59
CA ALA A 142 13.13 -8.28 1.83
C ALA A 142 14.39 -8.76 2.55
N GLU A 143 14.24 -9.61 3.57
CA GLU A 143 15.37 -10.16 4.33
C GLU A 143 16.26 -11.07 3.46
N GLU A 144 15.65 -11.90 2.62
CA GLU A 144 16.39 -12.76 1.69
C GLU A 144 17.17 -11.92 0.66
N ALA A 145 16.53 -10.90 0.07
CA ALA A 145 17.18 -9.97 -0.85
C ALA A 145 18.32 -9.18 -0.17
N LYS A 146 18.14 -8.75 1.09
CA LYS A 146 19.20 -8.14 1.91
C LYS A 146 20.37 -9.09 2.11
N SER A 147 20.11 -10.34 2.48
CA SER A 147 21.13 -11.36 2.70
C SER A 147 21.95 -11.60 1.42
N ARG A 148 21.27 -11.78 0.29
CA ARG A 148 21.92 -11.88 -1.04
C ARG A 148 22.78 -10.67 -1.36
N GLY A 149 22.29 -9.45 -1.10
CA GLY A 149 23.05 -8.21 -1.29
C GLY A 149 24.32 -8.16 -0.44
N ASN A 150 24.24 -8.60 0.82
CA ASN A 150 25.39 -8.67 1.73
C ASN A 150 26.45 -9.67 1.23
N ASP A 151 26.03 -10.83 0.74
CA ASP A 151 26.94 -11.86 0.24
C ASP A 151 27.61 -11.45 -1.08
N LEU A 152 26.86 -10.82 -1.98
CA LEU A 152 27.41 -10.24 -3.21
C LEU A 152 28.40 -9.11 -2.90
N PHE A 153 28.12 -8.27 -1.90
CA PHE A 153 29.04 -7.24 -1.45
C PHE A 153 30.35 -7.82 -0.92
N LYS A 154 30.29 -8.87 -0.08
CA LYS A 154 31.48 -9.59 0.41
C LYS A 154 32.27 -10.21 -0.74
N ALA A 155 31.58 -10.73 -1.75
CA ALA A 155 32.17 -11.28 -2.97
C ALA A 155 32.70 -10.20 -3.94
N LYS A 156 32.65 -8.91 -3.58
CA LYS A 156 33.04 -7.76 -4.42
C LYS A 156 32.25 -7.63 -5.73
N ARG A 157 31.11 -8.32 -5.85
CA ARG A 157 30.16 -8.20 -6.96
C ARG A 157 29.22 -7.02 -6.71
N TYR A 158 29.79 -5.81 -6.73
CA TYR A 158 29.10 -4.62 -6.25
C TYR A 158 27.88 -4.23 -7.11
N ALA A 159 27.94 -4.39 -8.44
CA ALA A 159 26.81 -4.10 -9.31
C ALA A 159 25.59 -4.99 -8.97
N ASP A 160 25.82 -6.29 -8.81
CA ASP A 160 24.78 -7.25 -8.43
C ASP A 160 24.25 -6.97 -7.01
N ALA A 161 25.12 -6.59 -6.08
CA ALA A 161 24.72 -6.21 -4.73
C ALA A 161 23.77 -5.00 -4.72
N VAL A 162 23.99 -4.00 -5.58
CA VAL A 162 23.05 -2.86 -5.74
C VAL A 162 21.67 -3.34 -6.20
N VAL A 163 21.62 -4.31 -7.11
CA VAL A 163 20.34 -4.90 -7.58
C VAL A 163 19.62 -5.58 -6.42
N ALA A 164 20.31 -6.45 -5.69
CA ALA A 164 19.72 -7.17 -4.55
C ALA A 164 19.21 -6.23 -3.43
N TYR A 165 19.95 -5.18 -3.08
CA TYR A 165 19.44 -4.18 -2.12
C TYR A 165 18.27 -3.37 -2.67
N THR A 166 18.20 -3.16 -3.99
CA THR A 166 17.07 -2.47 -4.63
C THR A 166 15.82 -3.34 -4.59
N GLU A 167 15.94 -4.65 -4.82
CA GLU A 167 14.85 -5.61 -4.62
C GLU A 167 14.36 -5.60 -3.17
N ALA A 168 15.27 -5.64 -2.19
CA ALA A 168 14.91 -5.59 -0.77
C ALA A 168 14.13 -4.31 -0.41
N LEU A 169 14.54 -3.16 -0.96
CA LEU A 169 13.88 -1.88 -0.74
C LEU A 169 12.50 -1.78 -1.39
N ALA A 170 12.24 -2.55 -2.45
CA ALA A 170 10.94 -2.59 -3.13
C ALA A 170 9.89 -3.36 -2.31
N THR A 171 10.33 -4.29 -1.45
CA THR A 171 9.44 -5.17 -0.68
C THR A 171 9.40 -4.86 0.83
N ASP A 172 10.33 -4.06 1.37
CA ASP A 172 10.42 -3.77 2.81
C ASP A 172 9.32 -2.81 3.31
N PRO A 173 8.43 -3.27 4.22
CA PRO A 173 7.34 -2.47 4.73
C PRO A 173 7.67 -1.72 6.04
N THR A 174 8.88 -1.13 6.18
CA THR A 174 9.16 0.13 6.93
C THR A 174 10.10 0.11 8.15
N MET A 175 10.72 -1.01 8.57
CA MET A 175 11.67 -0.99 9.72
C MET A 175 13.15 -1.11 9.35
N THR A 176 13.52 -1.72 8.22
CA THR A 176 14.93 -1.88 7.83
C THR A 176 15.38 -0.97 6.69
N LYS A 177 14.49 -0.08 6.23
CA LYS A 177 14.69 0.80 5.06
C LYS A 177 15.94 1.67 5.19
N ALA A 178 16.18 2.29 6.35
CA ALA A 178 17.38 3.11 6.59
C ALA A 178 18.68 2.29 6.46
N ILE A 179 18.67 1.05 6.96
CA ILE A 179 19.82 0.13 6.90
C ILE A 179 20.08 -0.30 5.45
N LEU A 180 19.03 -0.69 4.72
CA LEU A 180 19.11 -1.10 3.32
C LEU A 180 19.62 0.04 2.43
N LEU A 181 19.10 1.26 2.62
CA LEU A 181 19.55 2.46 1.91
C LEU A 181 21.03 2.73 2.18
N ALA A 182 21.48 2.66 3.44
CA ALA A 182 22.90 2.87 3.73
C ALA A 182 23.81 1.75 3.20
N ASN A 183 23.35 0.50 3.18
CA ASN A 183 24.09 -0.60 2.55
C ASN A 183 24.20 -0.41 1.03
N ARG A 184 23.11 0.04 0.38
CA ARG A 184 23.12 0.36 -1.05
C ARG A 184 24.00 1.60 -1.35
N ALA A 185 23.96 2.63 -0.51
CA ALA A 185 24.86 3.78 -0.58
C ALA A 185 26.33 3.35 -0.47
N ALA A 186 26.66 2.52 0.52
CA ALA A 186 28.00 1.95 0.70
C ALA A 186 28.47 1.18 -0.55
N THR A 187 27.56 0.45 -1.18
CA THR A 187 27.84 -0.32 -2.40
C THR A 187 28.03 0.60 -3.61
N ARG A 188 27.19 1.62 -3.76
CA ARG A 188 27.29 2.63 -4.83
C ARG A 188 28.60 3.42 -4.75
N LEU A 189 29.08 3.72 -3.54
CA LEU A 189 30.41 4.29 -3.33
C LEU A 189 31.53 3.39 -3.90
N LYS A 190 31.42 2.06 -3.78
CA LYS A 190 32.39 1.11 -4.36
C LYS A 190 32.34 1.04 -5.88
N VAL A 191 31.21 1.36 -6.49
CA VAL A 191 31.01 1.39 -7.95
C VAL A 191 31.35 2.77 -8.55
N GLY A 192 31.60 3.78 -7.72
CA GLY A 192 31.84 5.16 -8.18
C GLY A 192 30.58 5.97 -8.48
N LYS A 193 29.39 5.46 -8.12
CA LYS A 193 28.12 6.17 -8.29
C LYS A 193 27.85 7.10 -7.11
N HIS A 194 28.66 8.15 -6.98
CA HIS A 194 28.68 9.01 -5.79
C HIS A 194 27.39 9.83 -5.60
N ALA A 195 26.79 10.35 -6.68
CA ALA A 195 25.51 11.07 -6.59
C ALA A 195 24.36 10.15 -6.09
N ASP A 196 24.26 8.94 -6.66
CA ASP A 196 23.27 7.95 -6.23
C ASP A 196 23.50 7.48 -4.78
N ALA A 197 24.75 7.48 -4.31
CA ALA A 197 25.10 7.15 -2.94
C ALA A 197 24.71 8.26 -1.96
N GLU A 198 24.89 9.53 -2.34
CA GLU A 198 24.45 10.69 -1.57
C GLU A 198 22.93 10.67 -1.37
N MET A 199 22.18 10.42 -2.45
CA MET A 199 20.72 10.35 -2.41
C MET A 199 20.21 9.22 -1.51
N ASP A 200 20.80 8.02 -1.61
CA ASP A 200 20.44 6.90 -0.73
C ASP A 200 20.75 7.21 0.74
N ALA A 201 21.91 7.81 1.02
CA ALA A 201 22.31 8.15 2.37
C ALA A 201 21.43 9.26 2.98
N SER A 202 21.06 10.26 2.19
CA SER A 202 20.06 11.28 2.58
C SER A 202 18.71 10.63 2.90
N SER A 203 18.22 9.75 2.02
CA SER A 203 16.97 9.02 2.25
C SER A 203 17.03 8.14 3.51
N ALA A 204 18.21 7.57 3.82
CA ALA A 204 18.39 6.78 5.04
C ALA A 204 18.25 7.63 6.30
N ILE A 205 18.81 8.84 6.30
CA ILE A 205 18.72 9.81 7.39
C ILE A 205 17.29 10.35 7.53
N GLU A 206 16.58 10.55 6.43
CA GLU A 206 15.15 10.93 6.46
C GLU A 206 14.29 9.82 7.09
N CYS A 207 14.61 8.55 6.82
CA CYS A 207 13.95 7.41 7.44
C CYS A 207 14.28 7.29 8.94
N ASP A 208 15.56 7.47 9.29
CA ASP A 208 16.04 7.42 10.67
C ASP A 208 17.14 8.46 10.89
N GLY A 209 16.74 9.60 11.46
CA GLY A 209 17.64 10.73 11.73
C GLY A 209 18.72 10.43 12.77
N THR A 210 18.59 9.33 13.52
CA THR A 210 19.58 8.86 14.50
C THR A 210 20.58 7.89 13.89
N TYR A 211 20.39 7.48 12.64
CA TYR A 211 21.22 6.49 11.97
C TYR A 211 22.59 7.04 11.54
N VAL A 212 23.55 7.00 12.47
CA VAL A 212 24.92 7.53 12.30
C VAL A 212 25.61 7.05 11.03
N LYS A 213 25.40 5.78 10.64
CA LYS A 213 26.00 5.25 9.39
C LYS A 213 25.49 5.96 8.15
N GLY A 214 24.25 6.46 8.14
CA GLY A 214 23.71 7.27 7.06
C GLY A 214 24.53 8.54 6.83
N TYR A 215 24.80 9.30 7.90
CA TYR A 215 25.66 10.49 7.84
C TYR A 215 27.07 10.16 7.35
N HIS A 216 27.65 9.06 7.83
CA HIS A 216 28.97 8.61 7.36
C HIS A 216 29.00 8.30 5.85
N ARG A 217 27.99 7.59 5.34
CA ARG A 217 27.89 7.31 3.89
C ARG A 217 27.70 8.59 3.07
N ARG A 218 26.89 9.53 3.55
CA ARG A 218 26.64 10.79 2.88
C ARG A 218 27.89 11.67 2.83
N ALA A 219 28.63 11.75 3.94
CA ALA A 219 29.92 12.44 3.99
C ALA A 219 30.91 11.87 2.96
N GLN A 220 31.07 10.54 2.93
CA GLN A 220 31.92 9.87 1.95
C GLN A 220 31.48 10.15 0.50
N ALA A 221 30.19 10.18 0.21
CA ALA A 221 29.67 10.51 -1.11
C ALA A 221 29.98 11.96 -1.50
N ARG A 222 29.72 12.90 -0.59
CA ARG A 222 29.94 14.34 -0.78
C ARG A 222 31.41 14.68 -0.98
N THR A 223 32.32 14.08 -0.21
CA THR A 223 33.77 14.23 -0.43
C THR A 223 34.19 13.79 -1.84
N ASN A 224 33.67 12.65 -2.33
CA ASN A 224 33.95 12.19 -3.70
C ASN A 224 33.32 13.07 -4.79
N LEU A 225 32.26 13.82 -4.45
CA LEU A 225 31.64 14.82 -5.33
C LEU A 225 32.31 16.20 -5.25
N GLY A 226 33.29 16.40 -4.37
CA GLY A 226 33.93 17.70 -4.11
C GLY A 226 33.11 18.65 -3.24
N LEU A 227 32.05 18.16 -2.60
CA LEU A 227 31.21 18.91 -1.67
C LEU A 227 31.80 18.82 -0.25
N PHE A 228 32.95 19.45 -0.03
CA PHE A 228 33.72 19.29 1.21
C PHE A 228 33.03 19.89 2.44
N GLU A 229 32.49 21.11 2.35
CA GLU A 229 31.81 21.76 3.48
C GLU A 229 30.60 20.92 3.99
N PRO A 230 29.63 20.50 3.14
CA PRO A 230 28.54 19.65 3.60
C PRO A 230 28.99 18.23 4.03
N ALA A 231 30.17 17.77 3.60
CA ALA A 231 30.73 16.50 4.05
C ALA A 231 31.28 16.63 5.48
N LEU A 232 31.94 17.74 5.82
CA LEU A 232 32.47 18.01 7.15
C LEU A 232 31.35 18.11 8.19
N GLU A 233 30.23 18.77 7.87
CA GLU A 233 29.03 18.80 8.75
C GLU A 233 28.51 17.40 9.11
N ASP A 234 28.46 16.51 8.11
CA ASP A 234 28.04 15.12 8.33
C ASP A 234 29.08 14.37 9.15
N PHE A 235 30.38 14.55 8.86
CA PHE A 235 31.45 13.93 9.63
C PHE A 235 31.45 14.36 11.09
N GLU A 236 31.18 15.62 11.41
CA GLU A 236 31.07 16.08 12.80
C GLU A 236 30.02 15.29 13.58
N ARG A 237 28.87 15.00 12.96
CA ARG A 237 27.83 14.18 13.59
C ARG A 237 28.32 12.76 13.86
N VAL A 238 29.09 12.18 12.91
CA VAL A 238 29.66 10.83 13.06
C VAL A 238 30.74 10.82 14.15
N VAL A 239 31.62 11.81 14.21
CA VAL A 239 32.68 11.93 15.22
C VAL A 239 32.09 12.06 16.62
N ARG A 240 31.02 12.86 16.79
CA ARG A 240 30.33 12.96 18.08
C ARG A 240 29.78 11.61 18.57
N ALA A 241 29.35 10.75 17.65
CA ALA A 241 28.85 9.42 17.97
C ALA A 241 29.96 8.36 18.14
N THR A 242 31.11 8.53 17.48
CA THR A 242 32.25 7.59 17.54
C THR A 242 33.60 8.34 17.63
N PRO A 243 33.91 8.96 18.78
CA PRO A 243 35.06 9.86 18.90
C PRO A 243 36.42 9.16 18.79
N ASP A 244 36.51 7.87 19.12
CA ASP A 244 37.78 7.13 19.17
C ASP A 244 38.18 6.47 17.84
N SER A 245 37.43 6.73 16.76
CA SER A 245 37.67 6.09 15.46
C SER A 245 38.83 6.73 14.70
N LYS A 246 40.02 6.13 14.79
CA LYS A 246 41.23 6.58 14.05
C LYS A 246 41.02 6.63 12.54
N THR A 247 40.24 5.70 11.98
CA THR A 247 39.93 5.66 10.55
C THR A 247 39.05 6.85 10.15
N LEU A 248 38.05 7.18 10.97
CA LEU A 248 37.20 8.36 10.75
C LEU A 248 38.01 9.64 10.81
N GLN A 249 38.90 9.79 11.80
CA GLN A 249 39.74 10.99 11.91
C GLN A 249 40.64 11.19 10.67
N ALA A 250 41.16 10.10 10.09
CA ALA A 250 41.91 10.17 8.85
C ALA A 250 41.04 10.62 7.66
N GLU A 251 39.79 10.14 7.57
CA GLU A 251 38.83 10.58 6.54
C GLU A 251 38.50 12.08 6.67
N VAL A 252 38.24 12.56 7.90
CA VAL A 252 37.97 13.98 8.17
C VAL A 252 39.17 14.86 7.80
N ASN A 253 40.37 14.46 8.23
CA ASN A 253 41.59 15.21 7.92
C ASN A 253 41.85 15.26 6.41
N ALA A 254 41.60 14.17 5.69
CA ALA A 254 41.72 14.15 4.23
C ALA A 254 40.69 15.07 3.55
N CYS A 255 39.48 15.17 4.10
CA CYS A 255 38.45 16.07 3.60
C CYS A 255 38.79 17.56 3.86
N MET A 256 39.40 17.89 5.01
CA MET A 256 39.82 19.27 5.33
C MET A 256 41.02 19.77 4.50
N GLN A 257 41.78 18.86 3.87
CA GLN A 257 42.96 19.19 3.07
C GLN A 257 42.64 19.45 1.58
N LYS A 258 41.37 19.44 1.19
CA LYS A 258 40.89 19.60 -0.19
C LYS A 258 40.16 20.91 -0.38
#